data_AF-A0A101WXS3-F1
#
_entry.id   AF-A0A101WXS3-F1
#
_cell.length_a   1.000
_cell.length_b   1.000
_cell.length_c   1.000
_cell.angle_alpha   90.00
_cell.angle_beta   90.00
_cell.angle_gamma   90.00
#
_symmetry.space_group_name_H-M   'P 1'
#
loop_
_entity.id
_entity.type
_entity.pdbx_description
1 polymer ?
#
loop_
_entity_poly.entity_id
_entity_poly.type
_entity_poly.pdbx_seq_one_letter_code
_entity_poly.pdbx_strand_id
1 'polypeptide(L)'
;MEIIQLIGVPNEELNNIETIIKWAMKELEIPDTNVLIYITDDHNKVRELVGMDKVSHEEWPVKYMKIDDVNAISIIPDKLLKLGGDEAAIMILREVALMRIMDDPALISRWSPPPDISDPLVHRVSLALLRRTVDLVIAQSQSLIQYLINAFNRDEMRNLLLTCEPTVDCAIAALALDVPLSIEMSGNVGLGRSLWHDASKNVDNGFFRKYDDFRDFVRNNFNVENTYNYLLMLFRGNLG
;
A
#
# COMPACT_ATOMS: atom_id res chain seq x y z
N MET A 1 1.70 10.35 21.53
CA MET A 1 2.59 9.38 20.87
C MET A 1 3.74 9.11 21.81
N GLU A 2 4.14 7.86 21.97
CA GLU A 2 5.25 7.45 22.84
C GLU A 2 6.31 6.72 22.02
N ILE A 3 7.58 7.05 22.22
CA ILE A 3 8.71 6.41 21.54
C ILE A 3 9.40 5.44 22.50
N ILE A 4 9.48 4.17 22.10
CA ILE A 4 10.11 3.08 22.85
C ILE A 4 11.36 2.65 22.07
N GLN A 5 12.53 2.80 22.69
CA GLN A 5 13.81 2.41 22.10
C GLN A 5 14.22 1.01 22.57
N LEU A 6 14.24 0.04 21.65
CA LEU A 6 14.80 -1.30 21.88
C LEU A 6 16.30 -1.35 21.57
N ILE A 7 16.78 -0.36 20.82
CA ILE A 7 18.19 -0.08 20.53
C ILE A 7 18.47 1.38 20.85
N GLY A 8 19.71 1.71 21.23
CA GLY A 8 20.13 3.09 21.42
C GLY A 8 20.44 3.76 20.09
N VAL A 9 19.86 4.94 19.85
CA VAL A 9 20.09 5.75 18.65
C VAL A 9 20.39 7.20 19.06
N PRO A 10 21.19 7.96 18.27
CA PRO A 10 21.44 9.37 18.57
C PRO A 10 20.15 10.20 18.61
N ASN A 11 20.11 11.19 19.51
CA ASN A 11 18.95 12.09 19.65
C ASN A 11 18.58 12.80 18.34
N GLU A 12 19.57 13.13 17.51
CA GLU A 12 19.33 13.76 16.21
C GLU A 12 18.53 12.85 15.27
N GLU A 13 18.89 11.56 15.20
CA GLU A 13 18.17 10.58 14.38
C GLU A 13 16.76 10.34 14.91
N LEU A 14 16.60 10.23 16.23
CA LEU A 14 15.28 10.12 16.88
C LEU A 14 14.40 11.32 16.55
N ASN A 15 14.93 12.54 16.65
CA ASN A 15 14.18 13.75 16.33
C ASN A 15 13.76 13.80 14.86
N ASN A 16 14.62 13.35 13.95
CA ASN A 16 14.30 13.28 12.52
C ASN A 16 13.15 12.29 12.25
N ILE A 17 13.22 11.09 12.86
CA ILE A 17 12.18 10.07 12.77
C ILE A 17 10.86 10.57 13.37
N GLU A 18 10.92 11.18 14.56
CA GLU A 18 9.75 11.73 15.23
C GLU A 18 9.08 12.82 14.37
N THR A 19 9.88 13.71 13.78
CA THR A 19 9.40 14.82 12.95
C THR A 19 8.63 14.30 11.73
N ILE A 20 9.18 13.32 11.01
CA ILE A 20 8.54 12.80 9.80
C ILE A 20 7.26 12.00 10.11
N ILE A 21 7.22 11.27 11.22
CA ILE A 21 5.99 10.56 11.65
C ILE A 21 4.91 11.56 12.05
N LYS A 22 5.26 12.56 12.89
CA LYS A 22 4.31 13.60 13.30
C LYS A 22 3.75 14.36 12.10
N TRP A 23 4.60 14.66 11.11
CA TRP A 23 4.16 15.25 9.85
C TRP A 23 3.16 14.34 9.12
N ALA A 24 3.49 13.06 8.91
CA ALA A 24 2.62 12.12 8.21
C ALA A 24 1.27 11.94 8.92
N MET A 25 1.27 11.81 10.25
CA MET A 25 0.05 11.70 11.06
C MET A 25 -0.81 12.96 10.96
N LYS A 26 -0.18 14.14 11.01
CA LYS A 26 -0.89 15.41 10.85
C LYS A 26 -1.54 15.54 9.47
N GLU A 27 -0.81 15.22 8.40
CA GLU A 27 -1.33 15.30 7.02
C GLU A 27 -2.47 14.31 6.76
N LEU A 28 -2.48 13.18 7.45
CA LEU A 28 -3.52 12.15 7.33
C LEU A 28 -4.62 12.26 8.40
N GLU A 29 -4.59 13.33 9.20
CA GLU A 29 -5.55 13.63 10.29
C GLU A 29 -5.65 12.53 11.35
N ILE A 30 -4.53 11.84 11.61
CA ILE A 30 -4.46 10.80 12.63
C ILE A 30 -4.03 11.43 13.97
N PRO A 31 -4.85 11.28 15.03
CA PRO A 31 -4.46 11.72 16.36
C PRO A 31 -3.17 11.03 16.80
N ASP A 32 -2.25 11.81 17.40
CA ASP A 32 -1.02 11.25 17.97
C ASP A 32 -1.26 10.53 19.31
N THR A 33 -2.47 10.60 19.85
CA THR A 33 -2.88 9.91 21.08
C THR A 33 -2.96 8.40 20.85
N ASN A 34 -2.39 7.62 21.78
CA ASN A 34 -2.38 6.15 21.75
C ASN A 34 -1.63 5.51 20.57
N VAL A 35 -0.55 6.16 20.12
CA VAL A 35 0.36 5.59 19.11
C VAL A 35 1.72 5.32 19.74
N LEU A 36 2.18 4.08 19.59
CA LEU A 36 3.50 3.62 20.04
C LEU A 36 4.46 3.57 18.86
N ILE A 37 5.64 4.17 19.00
CA ILE A 37 6.70 4.10 18.01
C ILE A 37 7.85 3.27 18.59
N TYR A 38 8.08 2.09 18.02
CA TYR A 38 9.18 1.23 18.42
C TYR A 38 10.39 1.47 17.53
N ILE A 39 11.52 1.84 18.14
CA ILE A 39 12.80 1.94 17.46
C ILE A 39 13.60 0.67 17.67
N THR A 40 13.94 -0.01 16.58
CA THR A 40 14.55 -1.35 16.60
C THR A 40 15.53 -1.54 15.44
N ASP A 41 16.27 -2.64 15.44
CA ASP A 41 17.11 -3.13 14.34
C ASP A 41 16.45 -4.33 13.61
N ASP A 42 15.39 -4.91 14.19
CA ASP A 42 14.63 -6.05 13.65
C ASP A 42 13.19 -6.01 14.17
N HIS A 43 12.19 -5.93 13.29
CA HIS A 43 10.80 -5.84 13.75
C HIS A 43 10.32 -7.13 14.44
N ASN A 44 11.01 -8.27 14.26
CA ASN A 44 10.73 -9.48 15.05
C ASN A 44 11.00 -9.31 16.55
N LYS A 45 11.88 -8.38 16.96
CA LYS A 45 12.06 -8.05 18.39
C LYS A 45 10.82 -7.37 18.97
N VAL A 46 10.18 -6.51 18.18
CA VAL A 46 8.91 -5.89 18.57
C VAL A 46 7.80 -6.94 18.63
N ARG A 47 7.70 -7.82 17.62
CA ARG A 47 6.72 -8.91 17.61
C ARG A 47 6.85 -9.82 18.82
N GLU A 48 8.07 -10.24 19.15
CA GLU A 48 8.34 -11.06 20.32
C GLU A 48 7.95 -10.34 21.63
N LEU A 49 8.27 -9.04 21.75
CA LEU A 49 7.90 -8.23 22.90
C LEU A 49 6.38 -8.15 23.12
N VAL A 50 5.60 -8.16 22.04
CA VAL A 50 4.14 -7.97 22.06
C VAL A 50 3.37 -9.29 21.84
N GLY A 51 4.06 -10.44 21.88
CA GLY A 51 3.45 -11.76 21.77
C GLY A 51 2.94 -12.16 20.37
N MET A 52 3.45 -11.53 19.31
CA MET A 52 3.15 -11.87 17.92
C MET A 52 4.14 -12.89 17.34
N ASP A 53 3.69 -13.65 16.34
CA ASP A 53 4.53 -14.60 15.60
C ASP A 53 5.66 -13.92 14.82
N LYS A 54 6.83 -14.55 14.79
CA LYS A 54 7.97 -14.09 13.98
C LYS A 54 7.72 -14.33 12.49
N VAL A 55 8.24 -13.44 11.66
CA VAL A 55 8.18 -13.53 10.20
C VAL A 55 9.58 -13.71 9.61
N SER A 56 9.66 -14.45 8.50
CA SER A 56 10.93 -14.81 7.85
C SER A 56 11.25 -14.04 6.56
N HIS A 57 10.40 -13.10 6.16
CA HIS A 57 10.58 -12.33 4.93
C HIS A 57 11.37 -11.04 5.18
N GLU A 58 11.98 -10.50 4.11
CA GLU A 58 12.69 -9.23 4.17
C GLU A 58 11.76 -8.11 4.64
N GLU A 59 12.19 -7.35 5.65
CA GLU A 59 11.39 -6.29 6.22
C GLU A 59 11.87 -4.91 5.77
N TRP A 60 10.91 -4.19 5.19
CA TRP A 60 10.93 -2.75 4.96
C TRP A 60 11.23 -1.99 6.27
N PRO A 61 11.83 -0.80 6.21
CA PRO A 61 12.30 -0.08 7.39
C PRO A 61 11.19 0.41 8.34
N VAL A 62 9.93 0.39 7.92
CA VAL A 62 8.79 0.87 8.70
C VAL A 62 7.69 -0.18 8.62
N LYS A 63 7.06 -0.48 9.76
CA LYS A 63 5.98 -1.47 9.86
C LYS A 63 4.91 -1.02 10.83
N TYR A 64 3.68 -0.92 10.36
CA TYR A 64 2.49 -0.84 11.19
C TYR A 64 2.20 -2.18 11.86
N MET A 65 1.76 -2.13 13.11
CA MET A 65 1.30 -3.27 13.90
C MET A 65 0.09 -2.82 14.74
N LYS A 66 -0.99 -3.62 14.71
CA LYS A 66 -2.10 -3.47 15.66
C LYS A 66 -1.84 -4.38 16.86
N ILE A 67 -1.61 -3.80 18.03
CA ILE A 67 -1.38 -4.52 19.29
C ILE A 67 -2.63 -4.31 20.15
N ASP A 68 -3.52 -5.29 20.19
CA ASP A 68 -4.87 -5.14 20.76
C ASP A 68 -5.58 -3.91 20.15
N ASP A 69 -5.95 -2.92 20.98
CA ASP A 69 -6.58 -1.68 20.53
C ASP A 69 -5.58 -0.54 20.24
N VAL A 70 -4.27 -0.80 20.37
CA VAL A 70 -3.21 0.20 20.24
C VAL A 70 -2.57 0.12 18.85
N ASN A 71 -2.42 1.28 18.20
CA ASN A 71 -1.69 1.39 16.95
C ASN A 71 -0.20 1.55 17.23
N ALA A 72 0.64 0.73 16.60
CA ALA A 72 2.09 0.83 16.71
C ALA A 72 2.77 0.93 15.35
N ILE A 73 3.88 1.66 15.30
CA ILE A 73 4.79 1.70 14.16
C ILE A 73 6.17 1.27 14.65
N SER A 74 6.71 0.21 14.07
CA SER A 74 8.07 -0.23 14.30
C SER A 74 8.99 0.30 13.19
N ILE A 75 10.17 0.79 13.57
CA ILE A 75 11.11 1.49 12.68
C ILE A 75 12.51 0.95 12.85
N ILE A 76 13.19 0.74 11.71
CA ILE A 76 14.64 0.47 11.62
C ILE A 76 15.34 1.75 11.12
N PRO A 77 15.89 2.59 12.02
CA PRO A 77 16.47 3.91 11.69
C PRO A 77 17.50 3.85 10.58
N ASP A 78 18.49 2.97 10.71
CA ASP A 78 19.60 2.83 9.77
C ASP A 78 19.15 2.52 8.34
N LYS A 79 18.00 1.86 8.17
CA LYS A 79 17.43 1.57 6.86
C LYS A 79 16.59 2.75 6.37
N LEU A 80 15.75 3.32 7.23
CA LEU A 80 14.87 4.44 6.89
C LEU A 80 15.66 5.69 6.49
N LEU A 81 16.65 6.08 7.29
CA LEU A 81 17.42 7.31 7.10
C LEU A 81 18.44 7.23 5.94
N LYS A 82 18.70 6.03 5.42
CA LYS A 82 19.48 5.83 4.18
C LYS A 82 18.65 6.07 2.92
N LEU A 83 17.31 6.08 3.03
CA LEU A 83 16.44 6.39 1.91
C LEU A 83 16.47 7.89 1.60
N GLY A 84 16.15 8.25 0.37
CA GLY A 84 15.92 9.66 0.02
C GLY A 84 14.73 10.24 0.81
N GLY A 85 14.68 11.56 0.99
CA GLY A 85 13.64 12.22 1.80
C GLY A 85 12.22 11.84 1.38
N ASP A 86 11.93 11.82 0.07
CA ASP A 86 10.62 11.43 -0.45
C ASP A 86 10.31 9.94 -0.27
N GLU A 87 11.33 9.09 -0.36
CA GLU A 87 11.19 7.64 -0.23
C GLU A 87 10.93 7.24 1.24
N ALA A 88 11.66 7.84 2.18
CA ALA A 88 11.38 7.70 3.61
C ALA A 88 9.97 8.22 3.95
N ALA A 89 9.60 9.38 3.40
CA ALA A 89 8.29 9.99 3.63
C ALA A 89 7.15 9.09 3.14
N ILE A 90 7.22 8.55 1.92
CA ILE A 90 6.15 7.70 1.40
C ILE A 90 6.03 6.37 2.16
N MET A 91 7.14 5.80 2.65
CA MET A 91 7.08 4.59 3.47
C MET A 91 6.33 4.85 4.77
N ILE A 92 6.62 5.96 5.45
CA ILE A 92 5.92 6.33 6.69
C ILE A 92 4.46 6.66 6.41
N LEU A 93 4.17 7.43 5.36
CA LEU A 93 2.80 7.76 4.97
C LEU A 93 1.95 6.50 4.74
N ARG A 94 2.51 5.44 4.15
CA ARG A 94 1.79 4.17 3.92
C ARG A 94 1.45 3.45 5.21
N GLU A 95 2.37 3.38 6.16
CA GLU A 95 2.13 2.75 7.46
C GLU A 95 1.18 3.57 8.34
N VAL A 96 1.26 4.91 8.25
CA VAL A 96 0.30 5.80 8.92
C VAL A 96 -1.08 5.70 8.27
N ALA A 97 -1.18 5.65 6.93
CA ALA A 97 -2.44 5.44 6.24
C ALA A 97 -3.08 4.08 6.60
N LEU A 98 -2.28 3.04 6.82
CA LEU A 98 -2.78 1.76 7.35
C LEU A 98 -3.46 1.92 8.70
N MET A 99 -2.95 2.74 9.62
CA MET A 99 -3.62 3.01 10.90
C MET A 99 -5.04 3.54 10.69
N ARG A 100 -5.20 4.54 9.83
CA ARG A 100 -6.52 5.10 9.47
C ARG A 100 -7.44 4.07 8.84
N ILE A 101 -6.91 3.22 7.96
CA ILE A 101 -7.68 2.14 7.32
C ILE A 101 -8.18 1.15 8.37
N MET A 102 -7.35 0.79 9.34
CA MET A 102 -7.71 -0.19 10.39
C MET A 102 -8.73 0.34 11.39
N ASP A 103 -8.89 1.67 11.49
CA ASP A 103 -9.84 2.32 12.39
C ASP A 103 -11.14 2.78 11.67
N ASP A 104 -11.24 2.62 10.33
CA ASP A 104 -12.41 2.99 9.52
C ASP A 104 -13.06 1.77 8.83
N PRO A 105 -14.25 1.31 9.30
CA PRO A 105 -14.95 0.17 8.71
C PRO A 105 -15.24 0.30 7.21
N ALA A 106 -15.46 1.51 6.69
CA ALA A 106 -15.73 1.74 5.27
C ALA A 106 -14.47 1.58 4.40
N LEU A 107 -13.28 1.74 4.99
CA LEU A 107 -12.01 1.43 4.33
C LEU A 107 -11.67 -0.05 4.44
N ILE A 108 -11.94 -0.68 5.60
CA ILE A 108 -11.76 -2.14 5.79
C ILE A 108 -12.57 -2.92 4.75
N SER A 109 -13.82 -2.55 4.51
CA SER A 109 -14.71 -3.27 3.58
C SER A 109 -14.21 -3.29 2.12
N ARG A 110 -13.23 -2.46 1.77
CA ARG A 110 -12.66 -2.40 0.41
C ARG A 110 -11.69 -3.54 0.12
N TRP A 111 -11.02 -4.07 1.13
CA TRP A 111 -9.95 -5.05 0.96
C TRP A 111 -10.11 -6.28 1.85
N SER A 112 -11.03 -6.28 2.82
CA SER A 112 -11.33 -7.45 3.63
C SER A 112 -12.01 -8.56 2.81
N PRO A 113 -11.45 -9.79 2.81
CA PRO A 113 -12.09 -10.94 2.17
C PRO A 113 -13.48 -11.25 2.78
N PRO A 114 -14.51 -11.50 1.95
CA PRO A 114 -15.76 -12.07 2.43
C PRO A 114 -15.51 -13.45 3.08
N PRO A 115 -16.15 -13.75 4.22
CA PRO A 115 -15.90 -14.98 4.98
C PRO A 115 -16.35 -16.26 4.26
N ASP A 116 -17.20 -16.13 3.25
CA ASP A 116 -17.77 -17.21 2.45
C ASP A 116 -16.90 -17.62 1.25
N ILE A 117 -15.82 -16.88 0.93
CA ILE A 117 -14.91 -17.24 -0.17
C ILE A 117 -13.62 -17.87 0.37
N SER A 118 -13.46 -19.17 0.13
CA SER A 118 -12.31 -19.97 0.61
C SER A 118 -11.17 -20.14 -0.41
N ASP A 119 -11.13 -19.33 -1.47
CA ASP A 119 -10.11 -19.43 -2.53
C ASP A 119 -8.82 -18.67 -2.13
N PRO A 120 -7.63 -19.32 -2.15
CA PRO A 120 -6.35 -18.64 -1.88
C PRO A 120 -6.10 -17.39 -2.72
N LEU A 121 -6.66 -17.33 -3.93
CA LEU A 121 -6.56 -16.18 -4.81
C LEU A 121 -7.20 -14.92 -4.22
N VAL A 122 -8.26 -15.06 -3.42
CA VAL A 122 -8.92 -13.94 -2.75
C VAL A 122 -7.95 -13.18 -1.85
N HIS A 123 -7.07 -13.89 -1.14
CA HIS A 123 -6.07 -13.22 -0.30
C HIS A 123 -5.09 -12.38 -1.13
N ARG A 124 -4.73 -12.84 -2.34
CA ARG A 124 -3.86 -12.07 -3.24
C ARG A 124 -4.55 -10.82 -3.78
N VAL A 125 -5.84 -10.94 -4.14
CA VAL A 125 -6.67 -9.78 -4.54
C VAL A 125 -6.82 -8.81 -3.37
N SER A 126 -7.11 -9.31 -2.17
CA SER A 126 -7.22 -8.54 -0.94
C SER A 126 -5.95 -7.73 -0.65
N LEU A 127 -4.77 -8.32 -0.78
CA LEU A 127 -3.50 -7.61 -0.60
C LEU A 127 -3.27 -6.53 -1.65
N ALA A 128 -3.61 -6.79 -2.92
CA ALA A 128 -3.51 -5.78 -3.97
C ALA A 128 -4.46 -4.60 -3.70
N LEU A 129 -5.69 -4.87 -3.26
CA LEU A 129 -6.67 -3.85 -2.89
C LEU A 129 -6.29 -3.11 -1.61
N LEU A 130 -5.68 -3.77 -0.62
CA LEU A 130 -5.15 -3.10 0.57
C LEU A 130 -4.10 -2.06 0.16
N ARG A 131 -3.15 -2.45 -0.68
CA ARG A 131 -2.12 -1.53 -1.20
C ARG A 131 -2.74 -0.34 -1.95
N ARG A 132 -3.78 -0.58 -2.74
CA ARG A 132 -4.52 0.49 -3.44
C ARG A 132 -5.39 1.34 -2.51
N THR A 133 -5.90 0.77 -1.43
CA THR A 133 -6.63 1.50 -0.38
C THR A 133 -5.69 2.44 0.37
N VAL A 134 -4.48 1.97 0.71
CA VAL A 134 -3.42 2.79 1.32
C VAL A 134 -3.08 3.98 0.43
N ASP A 135 -2.74 3.74 -0.83
CA ASP A 135 -2.40 4.83 -1.75
C ASP A 135 -3.61 5.75 -2.02
N LEU A 136 -4.84 5.23 -1.98
CA LEU A 136 -6.06 6.04 -2.08
C LEU A 136 -6.19 7.01 -0.90
N VAL A 137 -6.00 6.54 0.34
CA VAL A 137 -6.06 7.38 1.54
C VAL A 137 -5.04 8.51 1.47
N ILE A 138 -3.82 8.22 1.02
CA ILE A 138 -2.79 9.25 0.78
C ILE A 138 -3.24 10.22 -0.31
N ALA A 139 -3.78 9.71 -1.42
CA ALA A 139 -4.21 10.52 -2.57
C ALA A 139 -5.44 11.40 -2.30
N GLN A 140 -6.16 11.19 -1.19
CA GLN A 140 -7.24 12.08 -0.75
C GLN A 140 -6.71 13.44 -0.28
N SER A 141 -5.44 13.50 0.16
CA SER A 141 -4.78 14.75 0.47
C SER A 141 -4.00 15.26 -0.75
N GLN A 142 -4.38 16.46 -1.21
CA GLN A 142 -3.73 17.10 -2.38
C GLN A 142 -2.24 17.39 -2.14
N SER A 143 -1.83 17.68 -0.89
CA SER A 143 -0.41 17.91 -0.54
C SER A 143 0.44 16.65 -0.67
N LEU A 144 -0.18 15.46 -0.62
CA LEU A 144 0.54 14.19 -0.55
C LEU A 144 0.65 13.45 -1.89
N ILE A 145 -0.13 13.84 -2.89
CA ILE A 145 -0.17 13.16 -4.20
C ILE A 145 1.23 13.07 -4.84
N GLN A 146 2.07 14.10 -4.67
CA GLN A 146 3.41 14.10 -5.27
C GLN A 146 4.29 12.95 -4.75
N TYR A 147 4.14 12.52 -3.49
CA TYR A 147 4.87 11.38 -2.96
C TYR A 147 4.45 10.07 -3.63
N LEU A 148 3.17 9.92 -3.99
CA LEU A 148 2.68 8.77 -4.76
C LEU A 148 3.20 8.77 -6.19
N ILE A 149 3.24 9.95 -6.84
CA ILE A 149 3.82 10.10 -8.18
C ILE A 149 5.30 9.69 -8.16
N ASN A 150 6.06 10.19 -7.19
CA ASN A 150 7.49 9.89 -7.06
C ASN A 150 7.73 8.41 -6.76
N ALA A 151 6.83 7.76 -6.01
CA ALA A 151 6.90 6.34 -5.70
C ALA A 151 6.34 5.42 -6.81
N PHE A 152 5.67 5.96 -7.83
CA PHE A 152 5.12 5.17 -8.92
C PHE A 152 6.24 4.73 -9.86
N ASN A 153 6.60 3.44 -9.80
CA ASN A 153 7.55 2.83 -10.71
C ASN A 153 6.92 2.59 -12.10
N ARG A 154 6.87 3.67 -12.91
CA ARG A 154 6.31 3.64 -14.27
C ARG A 154 6.94 2.55 -15.13
N ASP A 155 8.24 2.35 -15.03
CA ASP A 155 8.96 1.41 -15.90
C ASP A 155 8.63 -0.04 -15.53
N GLU A 156 8.48 -0.35 -14.24
CA GLU A 156 8.00 -1.66 -13.79
C GLU A 156 6.57 -1.92 -14.24
N MET A 157 5.66 -0.94 -14.09
CA MET A 157 4.29 -1.07 -14.58
C MET A 157 4.26 -1.28 -16.10
N ARG A 158 5.02 -0.49 -16.85
CA ARG A 158 5.14 -0.63 -18.31
C ARG A 158 5.67 -2.00 -18.71
N ASN A 159 6.74 -2.47 -18.05
CA ASN A 159 7.32 -3.76 -18.33
C ASN A 159 6.32 -4.88 -18.08
N LEU A 160 5.58 -4.81 -16.97
CA LEU A 160 4.49 -5.75 -16.69
C LEU A 160 3.46 -5.74 -17.82
N LEU A 161 2.97 -4.56 -18.21
CA LEU A 161 1.96 -4.43 -19.28
C LEU A 161 2.46 -4.99 -20.63
N LEU A 162 3.76 -4.90 -20.92
CA LEU A 162 4.35 -5.39 -22.16
C LEU A 162 4.58 -6.90 -22.18
N THR A 163 5.00 -7.49 -21.06
CA THR A 163 5.51 -8.88 -21.01
C THR A 163 4.53 -9.87 -20.41
N CYS A 164 3.52 -9.41 -19.67
CA CYS A 164 2.58 -10.32 -19.03
C CYS A 164 1.67 -11.02 -20.04
N GLU A 165 1.47 -12.31 -19.81
CA GLU A 165 0.40 -13.07 -20.43
C GLU A 165 -0.96 -12.72 -19.80
N PRO A 166 -2.08 -12.87 -20.53
CA PRO A 166 -3.43 -12.61 -20.02
C PRO A 166 -3.89 -13.65 -19.00
N THR A 167 -3.26 -13.63 -17.82
CA THR A 167 -3.48 -14.49 -16.66
C THR A 167 -3.96 -13.69 -15.46
N VAL A 168 -4.61 -14.38 -14.53
CA VAL A 168 -5.09 -13.83 -13.26
C VAL A 168 -3.93 -13.22 -12.45
N ASP A 169 -2.81 -13.93 -12.38
CA ASP A 169 -1.63 -13.54 -11.61
C ASP A 169 -1.03 -12.22 -12.08
N CYS A 170 -0.90 -12.05 -13.41
CA CYS A 170 -0.44 -10.82 -14.01
C CYS A 170 -1.39 -9.64 -13.73
N ALA A 171 -2.70 -9.86 -13.76
CA ALA A 171 -3.67 -8.82 -13.47
C ALA A 171 -3.67 -8.39 -12.00
N ILE A 172 -3.45 -9.31 -11.05
CA ILE A 172 -3.27 -8.98 -9.63
C ILE A 172 -1.97 -8.18 -9.43
N ALA A 173 -0.88 -8.60 -10.08
CA ALA A 173 0.40 -7.89 -10.00
C ALA A 173 0.28 -6.47 -10.58
N ALA A 174 -0.40 -6.31 -11.71
CA ALA A 174 -0.70 -5.01 -12.30
C ALA A 174 -1.53 -4.13 -11.35
N LEU A 175 -2.61 -4.66 -10.76
CA LEU A 175 -3.43 -3.94 -9.79
C LEU A 175 -2.61 -3.46 -8.58
N ALA A 176 -1.69 -4.29 -8.09
CA ALA A 176 -0.77 -3.94 -7.01
C ALA A 176 0.26 -2.87 -7.39
N LEU A 177 0.51 -2.59 -8.68
CA LEU A 177 1.42 -1.54 -9.18
C LEU A 177 0.72 -0.28 -9.70
N ASP A 178 -0.58 -0.36 -10.02
CA ASP A 178 -1.45 0.73 -10.48
C ASP A 178 -1.74 1.84 -9.44
N VAL A 179 -0.70 2.56 -9.00
CA VAL A 179 -0.84 3.83 -8.24
C VAL A 179 -1.76 4.84 -8.95
N PRO A 180 -1.70 4.99 -10.30
CA PRO A 180 -2.61 5.89 -11.01
C PRO A 180 -4.09 5.63 -10.72
N LEU A 181 -4.51 4.36 -10.56
CA LEU A 181 -5.91 4.02 -10.22
C LEU A 181 -6.33 4.62 -8.87
N SER A 182 -5.48 4.54 -7.83
CA SER A 182 -5.77 5.15 -6.52
C SER A 182 -5.92 6.67 -6.62
N ILE A 183 -5.13 7.34 -7.47
CA ILE A 183 -5.22 8.78 -7.71
C ILE A 183 -6.52 9.13 -8.46
N GLU A 184 -6.94 8.33 -9.45
CA GLU A 184 -8.23 8.55 -10.13
C GLU A 184 -9.39 8.43 -9.14
N MET A 185 -9.35 7.38 -8.31
CA MET A 185 -10.37 7.10 -7.31
C MET A 185 -10.44 8.14 -6.19
N SER A 186 -9.37 8.91 -5.95
CA SER A 186 -9.41 10.02 -4.99
C SER A 186 -10.09 11.28 -5.56
N GLY A 187 -10.48 11.27 -6.83
CA GLY A 187 -11.11 12.38 -7.53
C GLY A 187 -10.17 13.11 -8.50
N ASN A 188 -8.88 12.78 -8.51
CA ASN A 188 -7.89 13.38 -9.40
C ASN A 188 -7.81 12.63 -10.75
N VAL A 189 -8.98 12.44 -11.38
CA VAL A 189 -9.14 11.60 -12.58
C VAL A 189 -8.22 12.01 -13.72
N GLY A 190 -8.06 13.31 -13.98
CA GLY A 190 -7.19 13.79 -15.06
C GLY A 190 -5.72 13.43 -14.87
N LEU A 191 -5.21 13.59 -13.64
CA LEU A 191 -3.84 13.25 -13.29
C LEU A 191 -3.60 11.74 -13.34
N GLY A 192 -4.48 10.95 -12.71
CA GLY A 192 -4.36 9.49 -12.72
C GLY A 192 -4.41 8.93 -14.14
N ARG A 193 -5.31 9.43 -15.01
CA ARG A 193 -5.34 9.04 -16.42
C ARG A 193 -4.08 9.42 -17.18
N SER A 194 -3.48 10.58 -16.89
CA SER A 194 -2.21 10.99 -17.51
C SER A 194 -1.09 10.01 -17.15
N LEU A 195 -0.94 9.66 -15.86
CA LEU A 195 0.08 8.73 -15.41
C LEU A 195 -0.14 7.31 -15.97
N TRP A 196 -1.40 6.87 -16.03
CA TRP A 196 -1.77 5.61 -16.67
C TRP A 196 -1.42 5.60 -18.15
N HIS A 197 -1.77 6.67 -18.87
CA HIS A 197 -1.45 6.83 -20.29
C HIS A 197 0.07 6.79 -20.52
N ASP A 198 0.86 7.47 -19.69
CA ASP A 198 2.31 7.48 -19.82
C ASP A 198 2.93 6.08 -19.63
N ALA A 199 2.39 5.27 -18.72
CA ALA A 199 2.83 3.88 -18.52
C ALA A 199 2.41 2.95 -19.68
N SER A 200 1.18 3.12 -20.19
CA SER A 200 0.55 2.26 -21.21
C SER A 200 0.78 2.71 -22.66
N LYS A 201 1.46 3.84 -22.88
CA LYS A 201 1.67 4.40 -24.22
C LYS A 201 2.27 3.37 -25.19
N ASN A 202 1.64 3.20 -26.34
CA ASN A 202 2.04 2.24 -27.38
C ASN A 202 2.08 0.76 -26.90
N VAL A 203 1.38 0.42 -25.82
CA VAL A 203 1.13 -0.97 -25.44
C VAL A 203 -0.17 -1.40 -26.12
N ASP A 204 -0.09 -2.40 -26.99
CA ASP A 204 -1.27 -3.00 -27.63
C ASP A 204 -1.08 -4.52 -27.70
N ASN A 205 -1.43 -5.20 -26.62
CA ASN A 205 -1.42 -6.65 -26.53
C ASN A 205 -2.71 -7.15 -25.84
N GLY A 206 -2.89 -8.47 -25.81
CA GLY A 206 -4.10 -9.09 -25.25
C GLY A 206 -4.24 -8.90 -23.73
N PHE A 207 -3.13 -8.85 -23.00
CA PHE A 207 -3.13 -8.59 -21.57
C PHE A 207 -3.56 -7.17 -21.25
N PHE A 208 -2.92 -6.16 -21.86
CA PHE A 208 -3.22 -4.75 -21.65
C PHE A 208 -4.69 -4.44 -21.88
N ARG A 209 -5.27 -4.90 -23.00
CA ARG A 209 -6.71 -4.67 -23.29
C ARG A 209 -7.63 -5.22 -22.20
N LYS A 210 -7.40 -6.47 -21.77
CA LYS A 210 -8.17 -7.07 -20.68
C LYS A 210 -7.94 -6.37 -19.35
N TYR A 211 -6.71 -5.94 -19.08
CA TYR A 211 -6.37 -5.26 -17.83
C TYR A 211 -6.96 -3.84 -17.79
N ASP A 212 -6.99 -3.11 -18.91
CA ASP A 212 -7.61 -1.79 -19.01
C ASP A 212 -9.13 -1.89 -18.75
N ASP A 213 -9.80 -2.88 -19.35
CA ASP A 213 -11.21 -3.21 -19.05
C ASP A 213 -11.42 -3.58 -17.57
N PHE A 214 -10.53 -4.39 -17.00
CA PHE A 214 -10.54 -4.77 -15.59
C PHE A 214 -10.36 -3.55 -14.67
N ARG A 215 -9.39 -2.70 -14.96
CA ARG A 215 -9.05 -1.48 -14.23
C ARG A 215 -10.23 -0.52 -14.19
N ASP A 216 -10.89 -0.31 -15.34
CA ASP A 216 -12.07 0.54 -15.45
C ASP A 216 -13.26 0.01 -14.62
N PHE A 217 -13.44 -1.31 -14.55
CA PHE A 217 -14.42 -1.92 -13.66
C PHE A 217 -14.07 -1.70 -12.18
N VAL A 218 -12.82 -1.98 -11.79
CA VAL A 218 -12.35 -1.84 -10.41
C VAL A 218 -12.49 -0.42 -9.90
N ARG A 219 -12.21 0.60 -10.73
CA ARG A 219 -12.40 2.01 -10.40
C ARG A 219 -13.81 2.32 -9.88
N ASN A 220 -14.82 1.63 -10.40
CA ASN A 220 -16.23 1.86 -10.07
C ASN A 220 -16.78 0.87 -9.03
N ASN A 221 -16.10 -0.25 -8.79
CA ASN A 221 -16.58 -1.38 -7.99
C ASN A 221 -15.54 -1.87 -6.97
N PHE A 222 -14.84 -0.92 -6.33
CA PHE A 222 -13.65 -1.20 -5.53
C PHE A 222 -13.94 -1.90 -4.19
N ASN A 223 -14.06 -3.23 -4.26
CA ASN A 223 -14.07 -4.14 -3.13
C ASN A 223 -13.58 -5.54 -3.56
N VAL A 224 -13.25 -6.40 -2.60
CA VAL A 224 -12.69 -7.74 -2.89
C VAL A 224 -13.60 -8.60 -3.73
N GLU A 225 -14.89 -8.70 -3.36
CA GLU A 225 -15.85 -9.59 -4.00
C GLU A 225 -16.01 -9.26 -5.50
N ASN A 226 -16.31 -8.00 -5.80
CA ASN A 226 -16.47 -7.53 -7.18
C ASN A 226 -15.18 -7.69 -7.98
N THR A 227 -14.04 -7.29 -7.40
CA THR A 227 -12.74 -7.37 -8.06
C THR A 227 -12.39 -8.82 -8.38
N TYR A 228 -12.53 -9.74 -7.43
CA TYR A 228 -12.24 -11.15 -7.59
C TYR A 228 -13.14 -11.81 -8.66
N ASN A 229 -14.45 -11.57 -8.60
CA ASN A 229 -15.40 -12.15 -9.55
C ASN A 229 -15.14 -11.67 -10.99
N TYR A 230 -14.90 -10.37 -11.18
CA TYR A 230 -14.64 -9.79 -12.50
C TYR A 230 -13.27 -10.21 -13.05
N LEU A 231 -12.26 -10.29 -12.18
CA LEU A 231 -10.93 -10.83 -12.52
C LEU A 231 -11.05 -12.26 -13.07
N LEU A 232 -11.77 -13.14 -12.39
CA LEU A 232 -11.99 -14.50 -12.87
C LEU A 232 -12.75 -14.51 -14.20
N MET A 233 -13.78 -13.69 -14.36
CA MET A 233 -14.52 -13.63 -15.62
C MET A 233 -13.63 -13.26 -16.81
N LEU A 234 -12.71 -12.30 -16.65
CA LEU A 234 -11.85 -11.81 -17.74
C LEU A 234 -10.63 -12.69 -18.02
N PHE A 235 -10.05 -13.31 -16.99
CA PHE A 235 -8.74 -13.96 -17.06
C PHE A 235 -8.76 -15.48 -16.86
N ARG A 236 -9.86 -16.09 -16.43
CA ARG A 236 -9.94 -17.56 -16.17
C ARG A 236 -9.93 -18.41 -17.45
N GLY A 237 -10.21 -17.82 -18.62
CA GLY A 237 -10.14 -18.51 -19.91
C GLY A 237 -8.74 -18.97 -20.35
N ASN A 238 -7.69 -18.62 -19.60
CA ASN A 238 -6.29 -18.96 -19.89
C ASN A 238 -5.62 -19.77 -18.76
N LEU A 239 -6.37 -20.63 -18.06
CA LEU A 239 -5.81 -21.67 -17.17
C LEU A 239 -5.37 -22.91 -17.97
N GLY A 240 -4.59 -22.67 -19.02
CA GLY A 240 -4.01 -23.71 -19.89
C GLY A 240 -2.61 -24.08 -19.46
#